data_AF-A0A9D7MEK1-F1
#
_entry.id   AF-A0A9D7MEK1-F1
#
_cell.length_a   1.000
_cell.length_b   1.000
_cell.length_c   1.000
_cell.angle_alpha   90.00
_cell.angle_beta   90.00
_cell.angle_gamma   90.00
#
_symmetry.space_group_name_H-M   'P 1'
#
loop_
_entity.id
_entity.type
_entity.pdbx_description
1 polymer ?
#
loop_
_entity_poly.entity_id
_entity_poly.type
_entity_poly.pdbx_seq_one_letter_code
_entity_poly.pdbx_strand_id
1 'polypeptide(L)'
;MTEFIAYDNLATLVSQGALSERTVRLATIALCGFANVMSIGIQIGGYGMMAPNRRAEVARFGFKAMCIGALANLFTACVAGLFI
;
A
#
# COMPACT_ATOMS: atom_id res chain seq x y z
N MET A 1 -8.31 -6.92 -2.40
CA MET A 1 -6.90 -7.24 -2.71
C MET A 1 -6.02 -6.39 -1.82
N THR A 2 -5.10 -7.01 -1.09
CA THR A 2 -4.16 -6.36 -0.14
C THR A 2 -2.73 -6.57 -0.62
N GLU A 3 -1.80 -5.83 -0.04
CA GLU A 3 -0.36 -5.99 -0.23
C GLU A 3 0.11 -7.42 0.04
N PHE A 4 -0.51 -8.15 0.98
CA PHE A 4 -0.17 -9.55 1.26
C PHE A 4 -0.35 -10.45 0.03
N ILE A 5 -1.51 -10.35 -0.65
CA ILE A 5 -1.78 -11.11 -1.88
C ILE A 5 -0.84 -10.66 -3.01
N ALA A 6 -0.52 -9.36 -3.06
CA ALA A 6 0.42 -8.84 -4.06
C ALA A 6 1.85 -9.36 -3.85
N TYR A 7 2.31 -9.51 -2.60
CA TYR A 7 3.60 -10.12 -2.28
C TYR A 7 3.66 -11.60 -2.67
N ASP A 8 2.58 -12.35 -2.47
CA ASP A 8 2.50 -13.76 -2.89
C ASP A 8 2.62 -13.92 -4.42
N ASN A 9 1.89 -13.07 -5.17
CA ASN A 9 2.01 -13.01 -6.61
C ASN A 9 3.42 -12.60 -7.07
N LEU A 10 4.03 -11.63 -6.39
CA LEU A 10 5.41 -11.20 -6.68
C LEU A 10 6.40 -12.34 -6.44
N ALA A 11 6.26 -13.08 -5.34
CA ALA A 11 7.11 -14.24 -5.04
C ALA A 11 7.00 -15.32 -6.13
N THR A 12 5.80 -15.54 -6.67
CA THR A 12 5.58 -16.44 -7.80
C THR A 12 6.29 -15.97 -9.08
N LEU A 13 6.23 -14.67 -9.39
CA LEU A 13 6.93 -14.12 -10.55
C LEU A 13 8.46 -14.17 -10.40
N VAL A 14 8.96 -14.00 -9.17
CA VAL A 14 10.38 -14.13 -8.85
C VAL A 14 10.86 -15.56 -9.04
N SER A 15 10.11 -16.56 -8.55
CA SER A 15 10.50 -17.97 -8.67
C SER A 15 10.51 -18.47 -10.12
N GLN A 16 9.70 -17.86 -10.98
CA GLN A 16 9.66 -18.12 -12.42
C GLN A 16 10.78 -17.40 -13.20
N GLY A 17 11.56 -16.54 -12.56
CA GLY A 17 12.56 -15.71 -13.25
C GLY A 17 11.95 -14.71 -14.24
N ALA A 18 10.67 -14.35 -14.07
CA ALA A 18 9.93 -13.51 -15.01
C ALA A 18 10.27 -12.01 -14.89
N LEU A 19 10.96 -11.61 -13.82
CA LEU A 19 11.28 -10.20 -13.52
C LEU A 19 12.78 -10.02 -13.33
N SER A 20 13.28 -8.85 -13.75
CA SER A 20 14.65 -8.44 -13.45
C SER A 20 14.85 -8.16 -11.96
N GLU A 21 16.05 -8.35 -11.44
CA GLU A 21 16.38 -8.07 -10.04
C GLU A 21 16.04 -6.63 -9.63
N ARG A 22 16.26 -5.67 -10.53
CA ARG A 22 15.88 -4.26 -10.33
C ARG A 22 14.36 -4.12 -10.17
N THR A 23 13.57 -4.75 -11.04
CA THR A 23 12.10 -4.73 -10.96
C THR A 23 11.60 -5.34 -9.65
N VAL A 24 12.19 -6.44 -9.21
CA VAL A 24 11.84 -7.09 -7.93
C VAL A 24 12.08 -6.15 -6.76
N ARG A 25 13.25 -5.49 -6.70
CA ARG A 25 13.56 -4.51 -5.65
C ARG A 25 12.56 -3.36 -5.62
N LEU A 26 12.24 -2.77 -6.77
CA LEU A 26 11.29 -1.66 -6.87
C LEU A 26 9.85 -2.06 -6.51
N ALA A 27 9.41 -3.23 -6.98
CA ALA A 27 8.08 -3.76 -6.68
C ALA A 27 7.92 -4.01 -5.17
N THR A 28 8.94 -4.57 -4.51
CA THR A 28 8.94 -4.79 -3.07
C THR A 28 8.75 -3.49 -2.28
N ILE A 29 9.39 -2.40 -2.71
CA ILE A 29 9.26 -1.07 -2.09
C ILE A 29 7.88 -0.47 -2.37
N ALA A 30 7.39 -0.57 -3.62
CA ALA A 30 6.08 -0.07 -4.01
C ALA A 30 4.92 -0.77 -3.27
N LEU A 31 5.08 -2.06 -2.97
CA LEU A 31 4.10 -2.86 -2.22
C LEU A 31 4.19 -2.64 -0.70
N CYS A 32 5.22 -1.96 -0.20
CA CYS A 32 5.45 -1.76 1.23
C CYS A 32 4.49 -0.71 1.82
N GLY A 33 3.21 -1.05 1.93
CA GLY A 33 2.25 -0.27 2.69
C GLY A 33 0.81 -0.77 2.57
N PHE A 34 0.01 -0.38 3.55
CA PHE A 34 -1.37 -0.82 3.71
C PHE A 34 -2.37 0.06 2.95
N ALA A 35 -1.99 0.59 1.79
CA ALA A 35 -2.86 1.46 0.98
C ALA A 35 -3.88 0.63 0.17
N ASN A 36 -4.91 0.12 0.85
CA ASN A 36 -5.95 -0.71 0.26
C ASN A 36 -7.34 -0.40 0.87
N VAL A 37 -8.41 -0.89 0.24
CA VAL A 37 -9.80 -0.60 0.66
C VAL A 37 -10.12 -1.16 2.06
N MET A 38 -9.55 -2.31 2.43
CA MET A 38 -9.74 -2.90 3.76
C MET A 38 -9.15 -2.02 4.86
N SER A 39 -8.00 -1.39 4.59
CA SER A 39 -7.34 -0.44 5.51
C SER A 39 -8.17 0.81 5.78
N ILE A 40 -9.10 1.19 4.90
CA ILE A 40 -10.07 2.26 5.20
C ILE A 40 -10.99 1.80 6.33
N GLY A 41 -11.50 0.58 6.27
CA GLY A 41 -12.33 -0.01 7.33
C GLY A 41 -11.58 -0.12 8.66
N ILE A 42 -10.31 -0.55 8.62
CA ILE A 42 -9.44 -0.61 9.81
C ILE A 42 -9.27 0.79 10.42
N GLN A 43 -9.05 1.83 9.61
CA GLN A 43 -8.91 3.20 10.10
C GLN A 43 -10.23 3.76 10.67
N ILE A 44 -11.36 3.51 10.02
CA ILE A 44 -12.68 3.91 10.53
C ILE A 44 -12.97 3.22 11.87
N GLY A 45 -12.64 1.93 12.00
CA GLY A 45 -12.80 1.18 13.23
C GLY A 45 -11.88 1.70 14.34
N GLY A 46 -10.57 1.72 14.09
CA GLY A 46 -9.56 2.13 15.09
C GLY A 46 -9.70 3.60 15.49
N TYR A 47 -9.71 4.52 14.52
CA TYR A 47 -9.82 5.95 14.81
C TYR A 47 -11.23 6.32 15.30
N GLY A 48 -12.26 5.65 14.80
CA GLY A 48 -13.64 5.86 15.25
C GLY A 48 -13.86 5.47 16.71
N MET A 49 -13.09 4.52 17.25
CA MET A 49 -13.13 4.20 18.68
C MET A 49 -12.44 5.26 19.55
N MET A 50 -11.37 5.88 19.05
CA MET A 50 -10.64 6.94 19.76
C MET A 50 -11.34 8.30 19.70
N ALA A 51 -12.00 8.59 18.58
CA ALA A 51 -12.74 9.83 18.33
C ALA A 51 -14.09 9.56 17.66
N PRO A 52 -15.11 9.10 18.42
CA PRO A 52 -16.42 8.69 17.89
C PRO A 52 -17.11 9.79 17.07
N ASN A 53 -17.00 11.04 17.53
CA ASN A 53 -17.59 12.21 16.87
C ASN A 53 -16.97 12.52 15.50
N ARG A 54 -15.79 11.96 15.18
CA ARG A 54 -15.06 12.18 13.91
C ARG A 54 -15.14 11.00 12.96
N ARG A 55 -15.88 9.93 13.29
CA ARG A 55 -15.99 8.73 12.45
C ARG A 55 -16.46 9.03 11.02
N ALA A 56 -17.43 9.93 10.87
CA ALA A 56 -17.94 10.35 9.56
C ALA A 56 -16.89 11.12 8.73
N GLU A 57 -16.03 11.90 9.39
CA GLU A 57 -14.93 12.63 8.76
C GLU A 57 -13.86 11.66 8.22
N VAL A 58 -13.47 10.66 9.04
CA VAL A 58 -12.52 9.61 8.63
C VAL A 58 -13.06 8.81 7.45
N ALA A 59 -14.34 8.43 7.49
CA ALA A 59 -14.98 7.72 6.38
C ALA A 59 -15.00 8.55 5.09
N ARG A 60 -15.30 9.86 5.20
CA ARG A 60 -15.32 10.79 4.07
C ARG A 60 -13.96 10.93 3.39
N PHE A 61 -12.86 10.95 4.15
CA PHE A 61 -11.51 11.08 3.61
C PHE A 61 -10.84 9.75 3.28
N GLY A 62 -11.40 8.62 3.68
CA GLY A 62 -10.77 7.29 3.58
C GLY A 62 -10.25 6.94 2.18
N PHE A 63 -11.06 7.15 1.14
CA PHE A 63 -10.64 6.86 -0.23
C PHE A 63 -9.49 7.77 -0.69
N LYS A 64 -9.58 9.07 -0.39
CA LYS A 64 -8.53 10.04 -0.72
C LYS A 64 -7.21 9.70 0.01
N ALA A 65 -7.30 9.34 1.30
CA ALA A 65 -6.16 8.92 2.10
C ALA A 65 -5.51 7.65 1.54
N MET A 66 -6.30 6.67 1.11
CA MET A 66 -5.81 5.45 0.44
C MET A 66 -5.04 5.78 -0.84
N CYS A 67 -5.59 6.62 -1.72
CA CYS A 67 -4.91 7.03 -2.96
C CYS A 67 -3.59 7.76 -2.68
N ILE A 68 -3.56 8.66 -1.70
CA ILE A 68 -2.34 9.36 -1.30
C ILE A 68 -1.31 8.38 -0.73
N GLY A 69 -1.74 7.41 0.08
CA GLY A 69 -0.86 6.36 0.59
C GLY A 69 -0.24 5.51 -0.53
N ALA A 70 -1.04 5.13 -1.53
CA ALA A 70 -0.52 4.40 -2.70
C ALA A 70 0.50 5.23 -3.49
N LEU A 71 0.21 6.52 -3.72
CA LEU A 71 1.15 7.44 -4.37
C LEU A 71 2.44 7.63 -3.55
N ALA A 72 2.37 7.67 -2.22
CA ALA A 72 3.55 7.77 -1.37
C ALA A 72 4.46 6.55 -1.48
N ASN A 73 3.88 5.33 -1.55
CA ASN A 73 4.65 4.11 -1.77
C ASN A 73 5.32 4.10 -3.15
N LEU A 74 4.56 4.47 -4.19
CA LEU A 74 5.10 4.57 -5.56
C LEU A 74 6.22 5.62 -5.65
N PHE A 75 6.03 6.78 -5.03
CA PHE A 75 7.04 7.82 -4.97
C PHE A 75 8.31 7.33 -4.26
N THR A 76 8.15 6.62 -3.14
CA THR A 76 9.27 6.00 -2.42
C THR A 76 10.02 5.00 -3.30
N ALA A 77 9.31 4.17 -4.07
CA ALA A 77 9.93 3.27 -5.04
C ALA A 77 10.65 4.02 -6.16
N CYS A 78 10.08 5.10 -6.70
CA CYS A 78 10.73 5.94 -7.70
C CYS A 78 12.04 6.55 -7.16
N VAL A 79 12.02 7.09 -5.94
CA VAL A 79 13.21 7.65 -5.28
C VAL A 79 14.26 6.55 -5.06
N ALA A 80 13.87 5.39 -4.54
CA ALA A 80 14.78 4.26 -4.37
C ALA A 80 15.40 3.81 -5.70
N GLY A 81 14.63 3.83 -6.79
CA GLY A 81 15.09 3.49 -8.14
C GLY A 81 16.11 4.44 -8.76
N LEU A 82 16.36 5.60 -8.14
CA LEU A 82 17.47 6.48 -8.50
C LEU A 82 18.81 5.96 -7.95
N PHE A 83 18.78 5.12 -6.91
CA PHE A 83 19.96 4.61 -6.21
C PHE A 83 20.19 3.10 -6.43
N ILE A 84 19.36 2.46 -7.26
CA ILE A 84 19.32 1.01 -7.54
C ILE A 84 19.39 0.74 -9.04
#